data_AF-A0A5D0MFI6-F1
#
_entry.id   AF-A0A5D0MFI6-F1
#
_cell.length_a   1.000
_cell.length_b   1.000
_cell.length_c   1.000
_cell.angle_alpha   90.00
_cell.angle_beta   90.00
_cell.angle_gamma   90.00
#
_symmetry.space_group_name_H-M   'P 1'
#
loop_
_entity.id
_entity.type
_entity.pdbx_description
1 polymer ?
#
loop_
_entity_poly.entity_id
_entity_poly.type
_entity_poly.pdbx_seq_one_letter_code
_entity_poly.pdbx_strand_id
1 'polypeptide(L)'
;MKCEGKYEIISLYLDDMLDEKTRKDFEKHLKKCNQCANILKDYRSIHEGLRTIYKEDNVDVRYDVTEKIYTKQKRIQRAVQVASVVLFLTIGFFIGSSQMTSKVVSKKEILKEVKEAQKVEQSDQGLLEENIKGRYEKVGF
;
A
#
# COMPACT_ATOMS: atom_id res chain seq x y z
N MET A 1 -50.75 29.95 -25.29
CA MET A 1 -50.43 29.00 -24.22
C MET A 1 -51.49 29.04 -23.13
N LYS A 2 -51.83 27.87 -22.56
CA LYS A 2 -52.63 27.76 -21.35
C LYS A 2 -51.73 27.90 -20.11
N CYS A 3 -52.35 28.22 -19.00
CA CYS A 3 -51.75 28.32 -17.69
C CYS A 3 -51.52 26.96 -17.00
N GLU A 4 -51.73 25.83 -17.68
CA GLU A 4 -51.52 24.49 -17.11
C GLU A 4 -50.07 24.07 -17.37
N GLY A 5 -49.37 23.52 -16.37
CA GLY A 5 -47.95 23.13 -16.50
C GLY A 5 -46.92 24.26 -16.37
N LYS A 6 -47.26 25.38 -15.73
CA LYS A 6 -46.42 26.59 -15.65
C LYS A 6 -45.02 26.33 -15.08
N TYR A 7 -44.91 25.47 -14.07
CA TYR A 7 -43.65 25.28 -13.34
C TYR A 7 -42.57 24.62 -14.18
N GLU A 8 -42.94 23.62 -15.00
CA GLU A 8 -42.01 22.93 -15.90
C GLU A 8 -41.48 23.88 -16.98
N ILE A 9 -42.38 24.63 -17.62
CA ILE A 9 -42.00 25.59 -18.66
C ILE A 9 -41.18 26.75 -18.06
N ILE A 10 -41.48 27.20 -16.83
CA ILE A 10 -40.70 28.21 -16.13
C ILE A 10 -39.28 27.70 -15.83
N SER A 11 -39.14 26.46 -15.37
CA SER A 11 -37.82 25.85 -15.11
C SER A 11 -37.01 25.79 -16.40
N LEU A 12 -37.58 25.21 -17.46
CA LEU A 12 -36.92 25.11 -18.78
C LEU A 12 -36.59 26.49 -19.35
N TYR A 13 -37.40 27.51 -19.11
CA TYR A 13 -37.13 28.89 -19.52
C TYR A 13 -35.95 29.51 -18.74
N LEU A 14 -35.83 29.23 -17.44
CA LEU A 14 -34.71 29.72 -16.63
C LEU A 14 -33.39 29.05 -16.99
N ASP A 15 -33.45 27.78 -17.38
CA ASP A 15 -32.30 26.98 -17.82
C ASP A 15 -31.93 27.20 -19.31
N ASP A 16 -32.65 28.09 -20.03
CA ASP A 16 -32.53 28.36 -21.48
C ASP A 16 -32.65 27.08 -22.34
N MET A 17 -33.46 26.12 -21.88
CA MET A 17 -33.70 24.82 -22.53
C MET A 17 -34.99 24.77 -23.37
N LEU A 18 -35.69 25.88 -23.50
CA LEU A 18 -36.86 25.96 -24.38
C LEU A 18 -36.45 26.16 -25.83
N ASP A 19 -37.17 25.50 -26.75
CA ASP A 19 -37.04 25.80 -28.17
C ASP A 19 -37.52 27.23 -28.48
N GLU A 20 -36.94 27.83 -29.51
CA GLU A 20 -37.14 29.24 -29.88
C GLU A 20 -38.63 29.60 -30.09
N LYS A 21 -39.43 28.65 -30.60
CA LYS A 21 -40.86 28.86 -30.85
C LYS A 21 -41.63 28.90 -29.53
N THR A 22 -41.43 27.91 -28.67
CA THR A 22 -42.08 27.83 -27.35
C THR A 22 -41.64 28.99 -26.45
N ARG A 23 -40.36 29.37 -26.50
CA ARG A 23 -39.83 30.53 -25.77
C ARG A 23 -40.55 31.82 -26.15
N LYS A 24 -40.69 32.12 -27.44
CA LYS A 24 -41.42 33.32 -27.92
C LYS A 24 -42.89 33.31 -27.49
N ASP A 25 -43.54 32.16 -27.56
CA ASP A 25 -44.94 32.04 -27.15
C ASP A 25 -45.11 32.19 -25.63
N PHE A 26 -44.14 31.70 -24.85
CA PHE A 26 -44.09 31.89 -23.40
C PHE A 26 -43.82 33.35 -23.02
N GLU A 27 -42.87 34.03 -23.67
CA GLU A 27 -42.61 35.46 -23.48
C GLU A 27 -43.83 36.32 -23.79
N LYS A 28 -44.57 36.01 -24.87
CA LYS A 28 -45.85 36.66 -25.18
C LYS A 28 -46.90 36.40 -24.11
N HIS A 29 -46.92 35.20 -23.53
CA HIS A 29 -47.82 34.86 -22.43
C HIS A 29 -47.48 35.63 -21.14
N LEU A 30 -46.19 35.76 -20.79
CA LEU A 30 -45.74 36.52 -19.63
C LEU A 30 -46.18 37.99 -19.69
N LYS A 31 -46.23 38.60 -20.88
CA LYS A 31 -46.73 39.97 -21.07
C LYS A 31 -48.24 40.12 -20.79
N LYS A 32 -49.01 39.04 -20.85
CA LYS A 32 -50.47 39.04 -20.70
C LYS A 32 -50.95 38.41 -19.39
N CYS A 33 -50.13 37.57 -18.75
CA CYS A 33 -50.50 36.82 -17.55
C CYS A 33 -49.65 37.23 -16.34
N ASN A 34 -50.23 38.06 -15.48
CA ASN A 34 -49.59 38.53 -14.25
C ASN A 34 -49.22 37.38 -13.30
N GLN A 35 -50.03 36.32 -13.24
CA GLN A 35 -49.73 35.17 -12.39
C GLN A 35 -48.42 34.49 -12.78
N CYS A 36 -48.22 34.22 -14.07
CA CYS A 36 -47.00 33.55 -14.56
C CYS A 36 -45.78 34.48 -14.45
N ALA A 37 -45.98 35.78 -14.67
CA ALA A 37 -44.93 36.78 -14.47
C ALA A 37 -44.47 36.85 -13.00
N ASN A 38 -45.41 36.80 -12.05
CA ASN A 38 -45.09 36.80 -10.62
C ASN A 38 -44.34 35.53 -10.21
N ILE A 39 -44.79 34.35 -10.65
CA ILE A 39 -44.10 33.08 -10.36
C ILE A 39 -42.67 33.13 -10.91
N LEU A 40 -42.47 33.59 -12.15
CA LEU A 40 -41.13 33.73 -12.73
C LEU A 40 -40.24 34.68 -11.90
N LYS A 41 -40.82 35.77 -11.38
CA LYS A 41 -40.11 36.72 -10.51
C LYS A 41 -39.68 36.05 -9.20
N ASP A 42 -40.56 35.28 -8.58
CA ASP A 42 -40.27 34.56 -7.33
C ASP A 42 -39.13 33.55 -7.54
N TYR A 43 -39.20 32.77 -8.62
CA TYR A 43 -38.14 31.82 -8.98
C TYR A 43 -36.79 32.52 -9.24
N ARG A 44 -36.78 33.67 -9.91
CA ARG A 44 -35.56 34.47 -10.11
C ARG A 44 -34.99 34.98 -8.79
N SER A 45 -35.84 35.45 -7.87
CA SER A 45 -35.42 35.90 -6.55
C SER A 45 -34.81 34.76 -5.74
N ILE A 46 -35.38 33.56 -5.80
CA ILE A 46 -34.81 32.37 -5.14
C ILE A 46 -33.45 32.03 -5.76
N HIS A 47 -33.36 32.01 -7.09
CA HIS A 47 -32.11 31.70 -7.79
C HIS A 47 -31.00 32.72 -7.49
N GLU A 48 -31.34 34.01 -7.40
CA GLU A 48 -30.40 35.07 -7.04
C GLU A 48 -29.97 34.98 -5.56
N GLY A 49 -30.90 34.66 -4.65
CA GLY A 49 -30.60 34.38 -3.25
C GLY A 49 -29.63 33.22 -3.10
N LEU A 50 -29.87 32.11 -3.80
CA LEU A 50 -28.95 30.97 -3.84
C LEU A 50 -27.59 31.38 -4.39
N ARG A 51 -27.54 32.14 -5.50
CA ARG A 51 -26.29 32.61 -6.09
C ARG A 51 -25.49 33.50 -5.14
N THR A 52 -26.16 34.27 -4.29
CA THR A 52 -25.51 35.13 -3.28
C THR A 52 -24.90 34.28 -2.17
N ILE A 53 -25.63 33.27 -1.68
CA ILE A 53 -25.11 32.29 -0.71
C ILE A 53 -23.88 31.56 -1.27
N TYR A 54 -23.95 31.07 -2.52
CA TYR A 54 -22.83 30.40 -3.18
C TYR A 54 -21.64 31.33 -3.53
N LYS A 55 -21.82 32.66 -3.48
CA LYS A 55 -20.73 33.62 -3.67
C LYS A 55 -20.05 34.02 -2.37
N GLU A 56 -20.79 34.04 -1.25
CA GLU A 56 -20.23 34.30 0.08
C GLU A 56 -19.53 33.07 0.67
N ASP A 57 -20.00 31.87 0.34
CA ASP A 57 -19.22 30.65 0.49
C ASP A 57 -18.16 30.61 -0.60
N ASN A 58 -17.01 31.22 -0.29
CA ASN A 58 -15.75 30.97 -0.98
C ASN A 58 -15.68 29.48 -1.35
N VAL A 59 -15.78 29.23 -2.65
CA VAL A 59 -15.57 27.93 -3.28
C VAL A 59 -14.09 27.57 -3.10
N ASP A 60 -13.75 27.15 -1.89
CA ASP A 60 -12.53 26.42 -1.54
C ASP A 60 -12.86 25.04 -0.96
N VAL A 61 -14.13 24.62 -1.07
CA VAL A 61 -14.60 23.29 -0.67
C VAL A 61 -13.95 22.19 -1.53
N ARG A 62 -13.38 22.54 -2.69
CA ARG A 62 -12.80 21.58 -3.65
C ARG A 62 -11.28 21.42 -3.58
N TYR A 63 -10.54 22.31 -2.89
CA TYR A 63 -9.07 22.22 -2.81
C TYR A 63 -8.53 21.77 -1.44
N ASP A 64 -9.21 22.03 -0.31
CA ASP A 64 -8.73 21.56 1.00
C ASP A 64 -9.00 20.05 1.26
N VAL A 65 -10.00 19.47 0.58
CA VAL A 65 -10.33 18.04 0.75
C VAL A 65 -9.33 17.13 0.03
N THR A 66 -8.73 17.58 -1.08
CA THR A 66 -7.72 16.79 -1.82
C THR A 66 -6.35 16.82 -1.17
N GLU A 67 -5.96 17.92 -0.51
CA GLU A 67 -4.63 18.03 0.10
C GLU A 67 -4.51 17.18 1.38
N LYS A 68 -5.59 17.11 2.19
CA LYS A 68 -5.64 16.24 3.38
C LYS A 68 -5.72 14.76 3.06
N ILE A 69 -6.25 14.38 1.89
CA ILE A 69 -6.35 12.98 1.46
C ILE A 69 -5.03 12.49 0.82
N TYR A 70 -4.33 13.33 0.06
CA TYR A 70 -3.07 12.94 -0.59
C TYR A 70 -1.87 12.81 0.36
N THR A 71 -1.79 13.64 1.40
CA THR A 71 -0.63 13.64 2.32
C THR A 71 -0.58 12.42 3.23
N LYS A 72 -1.72 11.77 3.52
CA LYS A 72 -1.77 10.54 4.32
C LYS A 72 -1.35 9.29 3.53
N GLN A 73 -1.71 9.20 2.26
CA GLN A 73 -1.40 8.02 1.44
C GLN A 73 0.11 7.85 1.17
N LYS A 74 0.85 8.95 0.96
CA LYS A 74 2.29 8.89 0.64
C LYS A 74 3.16 8.43 1.81
N ARG A 75 2.76 8.70 3.06
CA ARG A 75 3.44 8.19 4.27
C ARG A 75 3.18 6.70 4.49
N ILE A 76 1.96 6.25 4.22
CA ILE A 76 1.59 4.82 4.31
C ILE A 76 2.36 3.99 3.28
N GLN A 77 2.47 4.44 2.02
CA GLN A 77 3.22 3.69 1.00
C GLN A 77 4.70 3.51 1.36
N ARG A 78 5.38 4.55 1.87
CA ARG A 78 6.78 4.44 2.32
C ARG A 78 6.92 3.52 3.53
N ALA A 79 5.98 3.59 4.49
CA ALA A 79 5.98 2.69 5.65
C ALA A 79 5.78 1.23 5.24
N VAL A 80 4.91 0.94 4.28
CA VAL A 80 4.68 -0.41 3.74
C VAL A 80 5.93 -0.95 3.04
N GLN A 81 6.61 -0.13 2.23
CA GLN A 81 7.86 -0.53 1.57
C GLN A 81 8.99 -0.82 2.58
N VAL A 82 9.14 0.00 3.62
CA VAL A 82 10.15 -0.25 4.66
C VAL A 82 9.79 -1.50 5.48
N ALA A 83 8.51 -1.67 5.83
CA ALA A 83 8.05 -2.84 6.58
C ALA A 83 8.25 -4.15 5.80
N SER A 84 8.02 -4.15 4.48
CA SER A 84 8.24 -5.34 3.65
C SER A 84 9.72 -5.71 3.57
N VAL A 85 10.62 -4.72 3.41
CA VAL A 85 12.07 -4.96 3.42
C VAL A 85 12.51 -5.53 4.76
N VAL A 86 12.04 -4.97 5.88
CA VAL A 86 12.35 -5.49 7.22
C VAL A 86 11.83 -6.91 7.41
N LEU A 87 10.62 -7.22 6.94
CA LEU A 87 10.05 -8.57 7.00
C LEU A 87 10.90 -9.59 6.23
N PHE A 88 11.36 -9.25 5.02
CA PHE A 88 12.23 -10.14 4.26
C PHE A 88 13.59 -10.36 4.95
N LEU A 89 14.16 -9.31 5.55
CA LEU A 89 15.41 -9.41 6.29
C LEU A 89 15.28 -10.26 7.56
N THR A 90 14.18 -10.15 8.31
CA THR A 90 13.96 -10.96 9.51
C THR A 90 13.74 -12.43 9.16
N ILE A 91 12.94 -12.73 8.12
CA ILE A 91 12.76 -14.11 7.64
C ILE A 91 14.09 -14.71 7.19
N GLY A 92 14.89 -13.97 6.41
CA GLY A 92 16.22 -14.40 5.97
C GLY A 92 17.18 -14.64 7.13
N PHE A 93 17.16 -13.79 8.16
CA PHE A 93 17.99 -13.94 9.36
C PHE A 93 17.61 -15.18 10.18
N PHE A 94 16.32 -15.47 10.33
CA PHE A 94 15.86 -16.68 11.03
C PHE A 94 16.20 -17.97 10.27
N ILE A 95 16.03 -17.99 8.94
CA ILE A 95 16.42 -19.15 8.12
C ILE A 95 17.95 -19.33 8.14
N GLY A 96 18.73 -18.25 8.01
CA GLY A 96 20.20 -18.31 8.05
C GLY A 96 20.75 -18.73 9.42
N SER A 97 20.21 -18.19 10.51
CA SER A 97 20.65 -18.54 11.86
C SER A 97 20.36 -20.00 12.22
N SER A 98 19.24 -20.56 11.75
CA SER A 98 18.92 -21.98 11.95
C SER A 98 19.82 -22.96 11.17
N GLN A 99 20.52 -22.51 10.12
CA GLN A 99 21.51 -23.34 9.40
C GLN A 99 22.96 -23.10 9.88
N MET A 100 23.20 -22.08 10.71
CA MET A 100 24.53 -21.74 11.22
C MET A 100 24.99 -22.60 12.41
N THR A 101 24.26 -23.70 12.69
CA THR A 101 24.78 -24.84 13.46
C THR A 101 25.25 -25.98 12.55
N SER A 102 25.76 -25.65 11.35
CA SER A 102 26.48 -26.63 10.53
C SER A 102 27.81 -26.98 11.21
N LYS A 103 27.79 -28.12 11.91
CA LYS A 103 28.94 -28.92 12.36
C LYS A 103 30.10 -28.10 12.96
N VAL A 104 29.88 -27.52 14.13
CA VAL A 104 31.00 -27.43 15.08
C VAL A 104 31.23 -28.87 15.55
N VAL A 105 32.14 -29.59 14.87
CA VAL A 105 32.61 -30.88 15.35
C VAL A 105 33.03 -30.65 16.79
N SER A 106 32.30 -31.27 17.72
CA SER A 106 32.50 -31.05 19.14
C SER A 106 33.96 -31.33 19.44
N LYS A 107 34.63 -30.43 20.17
CA LYS A 107 36.03 -30.62 20.59
C LYS A 107 36.27 -32.02 21.18
N LYS A 108 35.23 -32.63 21.76
CA LYS A 108 35.25 -33.99 22.31
C LYS A 108 35.34 -35.09 21.26
N GLU A 109 34.77 -34.88 20.07
CA GLU A 109 34.73 -35.84 18.97
C GLU A 109 36.06 -35.82 18.21
N ILE A 110 36.62 -34.62 17.95
CA ILE A 110 38.00 -34.47 17.44
C ILE A 110 39.00 -35.08 18.43
N LEU A 111 38.84 -34.86 19.75
CA LEU A 111 39.75 -35.45 20.74
C LEU A 111 39.66 -36.98 20.80
N LYS A 112 38.51 -37.55 20.46
CA LYS A 112 38.30 -38.99 20.43
C LYS A 112 38.96 -39.60 19.19
N GLU A 113 38.75 -39.00 18.02
CA GLU A 113 39.42 -39.42 16.78
C GLU A 113 40.94 -39.30 16.88
N VAL A 114 41.46 -38.21 17.46
CA VAL A 114 42.92 -38.05 17.66
C VAL A 114 43.45 -39.06 18.67
N LYS A 115 42.73 -39.38 19.76
CA LYS A 115 43.14 -40.43 20.71
C LYS A 115 43.11 -41.82 20.10
N GLU A 116 42.14 -42.11 19.24
CA GLU A 116 42.04 -43.38 18.54
C GLU A 116 43.15 -43.51 17.50
N ALA A 117 43.43 -42.46 16.72
CA ALA A 117 44.55 -42.42 15.78
C ALA A 117 45.92 -42.55 16.48
N GLN A 118 46.11 -41.89 17.63
CA GLN A 118 47.34 -41.98 18.41
C GLN A 118 47.54 -43.37 19.05
N LYS A 119 46.45 -44.06 19.43
CA LYS A 119 46.52 -45.45 19.91
C LYS A 119 46.93 -46.42 18.80
N VAL A 120 46.47 -46.20 17.56
CA VAL A 120 46.85 -47.01 16.41
C VAL A 120 48.33 -46.79 16.05
N GLU A 121 48.80 -45.54 16.04
CA GLU A 121 50.24 -45.27 15.83
C GLU A 121 51.13 -45.86 16.93
N GLN A 122 50.70 -45.82 18.20
CA GLN A 122 51.46 -46.46 19.29
C GLN A 122 51.45 -47.99 19.22
N SER A 123 50.36 -48.62 18.73
CA SER A 123 50.37 -50.07 18.52
C SER A 123 51.29 -50.48 17.37
N ASP A 124 51.34 -49.69 16.30
CA ASP A 124 52.22 -49.95 15.15
C ASP A 124 53.70 -49.72 15.50
N GLN A 125 54.02 -48.71 16.32
CA GLN A 125 55.39 -48.50 16.83
C GLN A 125 55.84 -49.61 17.78
N GLY A 126 54.96 -50.10 18.66
CA GLY A 126 55.27 -51.25 19.53
C GLY A 126 55.54 -52.53 18.75
N LEU A 127 54.79 -52.78 17.67
CA LEU A 127 54.98 -53.93 16.79
C LEU A 127 56.27 -53.83 15.94
N LEU A 128 56.71 -52.60 15.63
CA LEU A 128 57.97 -52.35 14.94
C LEU A 128 59.17 -52.57 15.87
N GLU A 129 59.11 -52.09 17.12
CA GLU A 129 60.16 -52.32 18.12
C GLU A 129 60.30 -53.81 18.49
N GLU A 130 59.18 -54.54 18.62
CA GLU A 130 59.19 -55.97 18.90
C GLU A 130 59.79 -56.77 17.72
N ASN A 131 59.47 -56.40 16.48
CA ASN A 131 60.08 -57.01 15.28
C ASN A 131 61.57 -56.69 15.13
N ILE A 132 62.01 -55.49 15.51
CA ILE A 132 63.43 -55.11 15.51
C ILE A 132 64.18 -55.91 16.58
N LYS A 133 63.62 -56.03 17.79
CA LYS A 133 64.24 -56.80 18.89
C LYS A 133 64.36 -58.30 18.57
N GLY A 134 63.32 -58.90 17.99
CA GLY A 134 63.36 -60.31 17.53
C GLY A 134 64.32 -60.55 16.36
N ARG A 135 64.66 -59.51 15.58
CA ARG A 135 65.66 -59.60 14.51
C ARG A 135 67.10 -59.53 15.06
N TYR A 136 67.36 -58.77 16.12
CA TYR A 136 68.68 -58.70 16.77
C TYR A 136 68.97 -59.92 17.68
N GLU A 137 67.97 -60.58 18.26
CA GLU A 137 68.17 -61.84 19.00
C GLU A 137 68.51 -63.04 18.09
N LYS A 138 68.16 -62.99 16.79
CA LYS A 138 68.50 -64.03 15.81
C LYS A 138 69.86 -63.83 15.13
N VAL A 139 70.52 -62.69 15.34
CA VAL A 139 71.86 -62.40 14.80
C VAL A 139 72.78 -62.13 15.98
N GLY A 140 73.23 -63.21 16.62
CA GLY A 140 74.06 -63.17 17.82
C GLY A 140 75.34 -62.36 17.64
N PHE A 141 75.50 -61.38 18.52
CA PHE A 141 76.79 -60.97 19.06
C PHE A 141 76.87 -61.47 20.50
#